data_AF-A0A417UDF6-F1
#
_entry.id   AF-A0A417UDF6-F1
#
_cell.length_a   1.000
_cell.length_b   1.000
_cell.length_c   1.000
_cell.angle_alpha   90.00
_cell.angle_beta   90.00
_cell.angle_gamma   90.00
#
_symmetry.space_group_name_H-M   'P 1'
#
loop_
_entity.id
_entity.type
_entity.pdbx_description
1 polymer ?
#
loop_
_entity_poly.entity_id
_entity_poly.type
_entity_poly.pdbx_seq_one_letter_code
_entity_poly.pdbx_strand_id
1 'polypeptide(L)'
;MGTITDAVVNALVFVIDQCNALCHNYWIAILLFTFLTKVILLPLSVWVQKNSIKTVKMQPEINHIKASYLGNQDAISEEQYKIFKKYGYNPFADLIPLFVQLALLMGVVEAVKRGTPLTDIPVQTGGITFVVPLIAALSAFFMCYVQNKINVLQVEQGALNRYGTMVFSVALSLYLGFFVSVGVGTYWTYSNILSVLQLVLLNIWINPKNYIDYEALEKSKEELQKAKEFMAPKKKEDRKSPYRAKEKEDYKRFLNASSKKIVFYSEKNGFYKYYKNIIEEIIRRTNIVVHYITSDPLDEVFEMESDQFKPYYISDNRMIVLMMKMETDIMVMTTPDLENYQLKRSYVKKDIEYVYVPHDVNSSNLTFHKNALDHFDTVFTSGPKNKAEIAEREQKYELPHKKLVEWGSSVIDNMTAAYEEMKKEAEEKAGTEKSQRKTVLIAPSWQKDNILDSCIEQMLDELVKTAYHVTVRPHPQYVRHFEARIDALAEKYKEYGVEFQKDFSSNKTVYMADLLVTDWSSIAFEYAFSTLKPVLFINTPMKVVNEEYKELTTVPIDIELRDKVGISIDPQKILTEIVPAVDRLLFNEQFAPEAIRELKNQYIYHPMESGKVGAQYLIEQLVERTKKKEHK
;
A
#
# COMPACT_ATOMS: atom_id res chain seq x y z
N MET A 1 19.57 39.36 21.77
CA MET A 1 20.48 38.38 21.10
C MET A 1 21.95 38.84 21.06
N GLY A 2 22.30 40.09 21.42
CA GLY A 2 23.68 40.59 21.37
C GLY A 2 24.59 40.14 22.54
N THR A 3 24.17 40.35 23.79
CA THR A 3 25.07 40.22 24.97
C THR A 3 25.69 38.83 25.20
N ILE A 4 24.95 37.74 24.96
CA ILE A 4 25.48 36.37 25.16
C ILE A 4 26.42 35.99 24.01
N THR A 5 26.05 36.31 22.77
CA THR A 5 26.88 36.06 21.59
C THR A 5 28.19 36.84 21.68
N ASP A 6 28.13 38.11 22.10
CA ASP A 6 29.31 38.95 22.31
C ASP A 6 30.20 38.41 23.43
N ALA A 7 29.61 37.91 24.53
CA ALA A 7 30.38 37.30 25.62
C ALA A 7 31.12 36.04 25.16
N VAL A 8 30.46 35.17 24.39
CA VAL A 8 31.08 33.95 23.84
C VAL A 8 32.18 34.30 22.84
N VAL A 9 31.92 35.23 21.92
CA VAL A 9 32.93 35.68 20.95
C VAL A 9 34.14 36.28 21.67
N ASN A 10 33.93 37.15 22.66
CA ASN A 10 35.03 37.75 23.43
C ASN A 10 35.84 36.70 24.22
N ALA A 11 35.19 35.68 24.79
CA ALA A 11 35.89 34.58 25.45
C ALA A 11 36.75 33.77 24.46
N LEU A 12 36.25 33.50 23.25
CA LEU A 12 37.00 32.79 22.21
C LEU A 12 38.19 33.62 21.70
N VAL A 13 38.01 34.93 21.52
CA VAL A 13 39.09 35.87 21.17
C VAL A 13 40.18 35.85 22.24
N PHE A 14 39.80 35.92 23.52
CA PHE A 14 40.75 35.84 24.63
C PHE A 14 41.61 34.57 24.56
N VAL A 15 41.02 33.40 24.29
CA VAL A 15 41.77 32.15 24.15
C VAL A 15 42.76 32.21 22.98
N ILE A 16 42.35 32.78 21.83
CA ILE A 16 43.24 32.96 20.67
C ILE A 16 44.42 33.89 21.01
N ASP A 17 44.17 34.97 21.74
CA ASP A 17 45.22 35.90 22.18
C ASP A 17 46.21 35.23 23.13
N GLN A 18 45.74 34.37 24.04
CA GLN A 18 46.62 33.56 24.90
C GLN A 18 47.47 32.57 24.07
N CYS A 19 46.89 31.93 23.06
CA CYS A 19 47.65 31.08 22.14
C CYS A 19 48.74 31.87 21.41
N ASN A 20 48.44 33.10 20.96
CA ASN A 20 49.42 33.96 20.30
C ASN A 20 50.51 34.47 21.26
N ALA A 21 50.16 34.82 22.50
CA ALA A 21 51.13 35.21 23.53
C ALA A 21 52.16 34.10 23.81
N LEU A 22 51.77 32.83 23.66
CA LEU A 22 52.65 31.69 23.88
C LEU A 22 53.60 31.40 22.71
N CYS A 23 53.15 31.56 21.47
CA CYS A 23 53.92 31.13 20.28
C CYS A 23 54.50 32.28 19.44
N HIS A 24 54.08 33.53 19.71
CA HIS A 24 54.44 34.73 18.96
C HIS A 24 54.25 34.62 17.43
N ASN A 25 53.38 33.72 16.97
CA ASN A 25 53.10 33.47 15.56
C ASN A 25 51.62 33.11 15.35
N TYR A 26 50.88 34.00 14.68
CA TYR A 26 49.44 33.85 14.49
C TYR A 26 49.02 32.60 13.70
N TRP A 27 49.86 32.07 12.80
CA TRP A 27 49.57 30.81 12.11
C TRP A 27 49.54 29.64 13.09
N ILE A 28 50.52 29.60 13.99
CA ILE A 28 50.63 28.56 15.03
C ILE A 28 49.57 28.78 16.11
N ALA A 29 49.24 30.03 16.44
CA ALA A 29 48.18 30.37 17.39
C ALA A 29 46.83 29.81 16.95
N ILE A 30 46.47 29.99 15.67
CA ILE A 30 45.22 29.44 15.10
C ILE A 30 45.23 27.91 15.14
N LEU A 31 46.35 27.26 14.82
CA LEU A 31 46.47 25.80 14.92
C LEU A 31 46.27 25.32 16.36
N LEU A 32 46.93 25.95 17.32
CA LEU A 32 46.85 25.59 18.74
C LEU A 32 45.44 25.80 19.30
N PHE A 33 44.80 26.93 18.96
CA PHE A 33 43.40 27.18 19.29
C PHE A 33 42.47 26.11 18.70
N THR A 34 42.67 25.76 17.43
CA THR A 34 41.86 24.73 16.76
C THR A 34 42.05 23.37 17.42
N PHE A 35 43.29 23.02 17.80
CA PHE A 35 43.57 21.79 18.53
C PHE A 35 42.90 21.78 19.90
N LEU A 36 43.04 22.85 20.69
CA LEU A 36 42.44 22.97 22.02
C LEU A 36 40.91 22.85 21.97
N THR A 37 40.26 23.53 21.03
CA THR A 37 38.81 23.46 20.86
C THR A 37 38.36 22.05 20.48
N LYS A 38 39.10 21.31 19.65
CA LYS A 38 38.80 19.90 19.35
C LYS A 38 38.94 18.99 20.58
N VAL A 39 39.90 19.27 21.47
CA VAL A 39 40.07 18.54 22.74
C VAL A 39 38.92 18.85 23.70
N ILE A 40 38.58 20.12 23.89
CA ILE A 40 37.47 20.55 24.77
C ILE A 40 36.13 19.99 24.27
N LEU A 41 35.90 20.00 22.96
CA LEU A 41 34.69 19.49 22.33
C LEU A 41 34.72 17.98 22.06
N LEU A 42 35.75 17.27 22.51
CA LEU A 42 35.83 15.82 22.31
C LEU A 42 34.60 15.07 22.84
N PRO A 43 34.02 15.39 24.02
CA PRO A 43 32.79 14.74 24.49
C PRO A 43 31.62 14.95 23.52
N LEU A 44 31.52 16.12 22.90
CA LEU A 44 30.51 16.39 21.87
C LEU A 44 30.78 15.56 20.61
N SER A 45 32.03 15.47 20.14
CA SER A 45 32.38 14.62 18.99
C SER A 45 32.09 13.14 19.23
N VAL A 46 32.30 12.65 20.46
CA VAL A 46 31.93 11.28 20.88
C VAL A 46 30.42 11.07 20.81
N TRP A 47 29.67 12.07 21.27
CA TRP A 47 28.21 12.04 21.21
C TRP A 47 27.70 12.00 19.76
N VAL A 48 28.26 12.82 18.85
CA VAL A 48 27.94 12.80 17.41
C VAL A 48 28.25 11.45 16.77
N GLN A 49 29.41 10.85 17.10
CA GLN A 49 29.79 9.53 16.60
C GLN A 49 28.78 8.45 17.04
N LYS A 50 28.38 8.45 18.32
CA LYS A 50 27.38 7.51 18.85
C LYS A 50 26.01 7.69 18.20
N ASN A 51 25.57 8.92 17.97
CA ASN A 51 24.32 9.20 17.25
C ASN A 51 24.35 8.73 15.80
N SER A 52 25.48 8.89 15.11
CA SER A 52 25.66 8.39 13.75
C SER A 52 25.51 6.87 13.69
N ILE A 53 26.12 6.15 14.64
CA ILE A 53 25.96 4.70 14.78
C ILE A 53 24.51 4.33 15.09
N LYS A 54 23.86 5.04 16.04
CA LYS A 54 22.44 4.81 16.38
C LYS A 54 21.54 4.98 15.16
N THR A 55 21.80 5.99 14.33
CA THR A 55 21.05 6.27 13.10
C THR A 55 21.14 5.14 12.08
N VAL A 56 22.34 4.61 11.86
CA VAL A 56 22.51 3.46 10.97
C VAL A 56 21.92 2.19 11.58
N LYS A 57 22.01 2.01 12.91
CA LYS A 57 21.42 0.87 13.61
C LYS A 57 19.89 0.80 13.51
N MET A 58 19.21 1.95 13.45
CA MET A 58 17.74 2.00 13.26
C MET A 58 17.31 1.92 11.79
N GLN A 59 18.25 2.08 10.85
CA GLN A 59 17.95 2.09 9.42
C GLN A 59 17.26 0.82 8.89
N PRO A 60 17.55 -0.41 9.38
CA PRO A 60 16.83 -1.60 8.94
C PRO A 60 15.34 -1.55 9.27
N GLU A 61 14.97 -1.17 10.50
CA GLU A 61 13.56 -1.03 10.90
C GLU A 61 12.87 0.09 10.10
N ILE A 62 13.57 1.21 9.86
CA ILE A 62 13.06 2.32 9.03
C ILE A 62 12.88 1.88 7.58
N ASN A 63 13.80 1.11 7.02
CA ASN A 63 13.71 0.60 5.65
C ASN A 63 12.54 -0.38 5.51
N HIS A 64 12.36 -1.26 6.50
CA HIS A 64 11.23 -2.19 6.55
C HIS A 64 9.91 -1.43 6.59
N ILE A 65 9.72 -0.46 7.50
CA ILE A 65 8.52 0.40 7.52
C ILE A 65 8.31 1.13 6.19
N LYS A 66 9.38 1.67 5.58
CA LYS A 66 9.27 2.32 4.27
C LYS A 66 8.88 1.34 3.16
N ALA A 67 9.24 0.07 3.28
CA ALA A 67 8.85 -0.98 2.35
C ALA A 67 7.40 -1.43 2.58
N SER A 68 7.00 -1.64 3.85
CA SER A 68 5.66 -2.10 4.25
C SER A 68 4.58 -1.05 4.02
N TYR A 69 4.89 0.23 4.28
CA TYR A 69 3.95 1.35 4.12
C TYR A 69 4.23 2.19 2.87
N LEU A 70 4.90 1.59 1.88
CA LEU A 70 5.28 2.28 0.65
C LEU A 70 4.04 2.89 -0.04
N GLY A 71 4.08 4.20 -0.31
CA GLY A 71 2.94 4.95 -0.86
C GLY A 71 2.08 5.70 0.17
N ASN A 72 2.25 5.43 1.48
CA ASN A 72 1.58 6.15 2.57
C ASN A 72 2.61 6.93 3.41
N GLN A 73 2.87 8.19 3.04
CA GLN A 73 3.88 9.03 3.71
C GLN A 73 3.54 9.35 5.16
N ASP A 74 2.26 9.43 5.50
CA ASP A 74 1.81 9.75 6.86
C ASP A 74 2.05 8.58 7.81
N ALA A 75 1.70 7.35 7.39
CA ALA A 75 1.99 6.14 8.16
C ALA A 75 3.51 5.90 8.29
N ILE A 76 4.28 6.12 7.22
CA ILE A 76 5.75 6.06 7.29
C ILE A 76 6.27 7.05 8.34
N SER A 77 5.76 8.28 8.34
CA SER A 77 6.20 9.34 9.26
C SER A 77 5.86 9.01 10.71
N GLU A 78 4.65 8.49 10.96
CA GLU A 78 4.19 8.10 12.29
C GLU A 78 5.00 6.91 12.85
N GLU A 79 5.16 5.84 12.07
CA GLU A 79 5.92 4.66 12.48
C GLU A 79 7.43 4.96 12.63
N GLN A 80 7.98 5.81 11.76
CA GLN A 80 9.35 6.29 11.91
C GLN A 80 9.53 7.10 13.20
N TYR A 81 8.53 7.89 13.60
CA TYR A 81 8.54 8.59 14.88
C TYR A 81 8.50 7.63 16.08
N LYS A 82 7.71 6.54 16.00
CA LYS A 82 7.69 5.48 17.02
C LYS A 82 9.06 4.82 17.17
N ILE A 83 9.77 4.56 16.07
CA ILE A 83 11.17 4.09 16.10
C ILE A 83 12.07 5.10 16.81
N PHE A 84 12.00 6.38 16.44
CA PHE A 84 12.83 7.41 17.07
C PHE A 84 12.62 7.45 18.59
N LYS A 85 11.36 7.31 19.05
CA LYS A 85 11.03 7.20 20.47
C LYS A 85 11.60 5.93 21.11
N LYS A 86 11.45 4.76 20.47
CA LYS A 86 11.98 3.46 20.92
C LYS A 86 13.50 3.50 21.12
N TYR A 87 14.21 4.16 20.21
CA TYR A 87 15.67 4.30 20.28
C TYR A 87 16.14 5.51 21.11
N GLY A 88 15.23 6.33 21.64
CA GLY A 88 15.57 7.58 22.34
C GLY A 88 16.45 8.49 21.47
N TYR A 89 16.08 8.63 20.20
CA TYR A 89 16.77 9.47 19.21
C TYR A 89 16.01 10.79 19.01
N ASN A 90 16.74 11.90 18.98
CA ASN A 90 16.18 13.23 18.75
C ASN A 90 16.85 13.87 17.52
N PRO A 91 16.12 14.05 16.41
CA PRO A 91 16.67 14.65 15.18
C PRO A 91 17.22 16.07 15.36
N PHE A 92 16.64 16.88 16.25
CA PHE A 92 17.10 18.26 16.47
C PHE A 92 18.44 18.33 17.18
N ALA A 93 18.81 17.29 17.92
CA ALA A 93 20.08 17.28 18.62
C ALA A 93 21.24 17.29 17.61
N ASP A 94 21.07 16.72 16.42
CA ASP A 94 22.10 16.68 15.38
C ASP A 94 22.42 18.08 14.80
N LEU A 95 21.63 19.12 15.13
CA LEU A 95 21.92 20.52 14.81
C LEU A 95 22.87 21.19 15.81
N ILE A 96 23.06 20.62 17.01
CA ILE A 96 23.91 21.21 18.07
C ILE A 96 25.35 21.46 17.58
N PRO A 97 26.02 20.51 16.89
CA PRO A 97 27.38 20.72 16.40
C PRO A 97 27.49 21.90 15.43
N LEU A 98 26.45 22.15 14.62
CA LEU A 98 26.43 23.27 13.67
C LEU A 98 26.49 24.62 14.42
N PHE A 99 25.69 24.79 15.46
CA PHE A 99 25.70 26.03 16.24
C PHE A 99 27.04 26.27 16.95
N VAL A 100 27.64 25.21 17.49
CA VAL A 100 28.98 25.28 18.10
C VAL A 100 30.03 25.68 17.04
N GLN A 101 29.96 25.08 15.85
CA GLN A 101 30.88 25.39 14.75
C GLN A 101 30.73 26.84 14.26
N LEU A 102 29.50 27.36 14.18
CA LEU A 102 29.24 28.76 13.83
C LEU A 102 29.78 29.73 14.90
N ALA A 103 29.61 29.41 16.19
CA ALA A 103 30.16 30.22 17.28
C ALA A 103 31.70 30.28 17.24
N LEU A 104 32.36 29.15 17.00
CA LEU A 104 33.82 29.09 16.83
C LEU A 104 34.27 29.92 15.63
N LEU A 105 33.56 29.82 14.50
CA LEU A 105 33.88 30.60 13.30
C LEU A 105 33.75 32.11 13.56
N MET A 106 32.69 32.55 14.24
CA MET A 106 32.52 33.96 14.62
C MET A 106 33.67 34.44 15.52
N GLY A 107 34.08 33.62 16.50
CA GLY A 107 35.23 33.92 17.36
C GLY A 107 36.53 34.11 16.58
N VAL A 108 36.81 33.23 15.61
CA VAL A 108 38.00 33.33 14.74
C VAL A 108 37.95 34.55 13.84
N VAL A 109 36.80 34.81 13.20
CA VAL A 109 36.61 35.99 12.33
C VAL A 109 36.87 37.28 13.11
N GLU A 110 36.33 37.39 14.31
CA GLU A 110 36.49 38.57 15.16
C GLU A 110 37.92 38.71 15.68
N ALA A 111 38.55 37.62 16.11
CA ALA A 111 39.95 37.61 16.54
C ALA A 111 40.89 38.09 15.42
N VAL A 112 40.69 37.57 14.19
CA VAL A 112 41.48 37.96 13.03
C VAL A 112 41.34 39.46 12.75
N LYS A 113 40.12 40.00 12.83
CA LYS A 113 39.81 41.44 12.61
C LYS A 113 40.44 42.38 13.64
N ARG A 114 40.58 41.96 14.90
CA ARG A 114 41.00 42.83 16.02
C ARG A 114 42.49 43.16 16.09
N GLY A 115 43.34 42.60 15.21
CA GLY A 115 44.74 43.03 15.14
C GLY A 115 45.76 41.99 14.67
N THR A 116 45.34 40.98 13.90
CA THR A 116 46.30 39.99 13.37
C THR A 116 46.87 40.45 12.02
N PRO A 117 48.07 40.00 11.62
CA PRO A 117 48.61 40.23 10.27
C PRO A 117 47.93 39.37 9.19
N LEU A 118 46.90 38.57 9.54
CA LEU A 118 46.23 37.61 8.65
C LEU A 118 44.86 38.11 8.17
N THR A 119 44.69 39.43 8.09
CA THR A 119 43.45 40.11 7.71
C THR A 119 43.25 40.22 6.20
N ASP A 120 44.31 40.04 5.41
CA ASP A 120 44.26 40.09 3.94
C ASP A 120 43.14 39.20 3.39
N ILE A 121 42.40 39.72 2.42
CA ILE A 121 41.33 39.01 1.73
C ILE A 121 41.83 38.68 0.32
N PRO A 122 41.88 37.40 -0.10
CA PRO A 122 42.57 37.01 -1.33
C PRO A 122 42.08 37.75 -2.58
N VAL A 123 40.77 37.95 -2.77
CA VAL A 123 40.23 38.68 -3.93
C VAL A 123 40.64 40.16 -3.97
N GLN A 124 40.98 40.75 -2.83
CA GLN A 124 41.38 42.16 -2.71
C GLN A 124 42.90 42.30 -2.82
N THR A 125 43.67 41.44 -2.15
CA THR A 125 45.14 41.54 -2.07
C THR A 125 45.84 40.88 -3.26
N GLY A 126 45.31 39.78 -3.79
CA GLY A 126 45.90 39.02 -4.89
C GLY A 126 47.24 38.35 -4.55
N GLY A 127 47.94 37.86 -5.57
CA GLY A 127 49.27 37.25 -5.43
C GLY A 127 49.27 35.95 -4.63
N ILE A 128 50.19 35.83 -3.67
CA ILE A 128 50.39 34.59 -2.89
C ILE A 128 49.18 34.23 -2.00
N THR A 129 48.30 35.18 -1.70
CA THR A 129 47.10 34.95 -0.87
C THR A 129 46.12 33.98 -1.52
N PHE A 130 46.15 33.79 -2.85
CA PHE A 130 45.34 32.81 -3.58
C PHE A 130 45.68 31.34 -3.24
N VAL A 131 46.84 31.09 -2.64
CA VAL A 131 47.20 29.75 -2.16
C VAL A 131 46.26 29.30 -1.04
N VAL A 132 45.78 30.22 -0.20
CA VAL A 132 44.94 29.90 0.97
C VAL A 132 43.58 29.30 0.57
N PRO A 133 42.78 29.89 -0.35
CA PRO A 133 41.57 29.25 -0.87
C PRO A 133 41.81 27.85 -1.46
N LEU A 134 42.92 27.64 -2.16
CA LEU A 134 43.26 26.35 -2.78
C LEU A 134 43.56 25.28 -1.73
N ILE A 135 44.33 25.63 -0.69
CA ILE A 135 44.63 24.72 0.42
C ILE A 135 43.37 24.43 1.24
N ALA A 136 42.52 25.44 1.49
CA ALA A 136 41.24 25.26 2.16
C ALA A 136 40.31 24.32 1.38
N ALA A 137 40.26 24.43 0.05
CA ALA A 137 39.52 23.52 -0.81
C ALA A 137 40.09 22.10 -0.80
N LEU A 138 41.42 21.96 -0.86
CA LEU A 138 42.10 20.66 -0.83
C LEU A 138 41.89 19.94 0.52
N SER A 139 41.97 20.68 1.63
CA SER A 139 41.72 20.11 2.95
C SER A 139 40.25 19.69 3.14
N ALA A 140 39.29 20.45 2.59
CA ALA A 140 37.88 20.08 2.58
C ALA A 140 37.64 18.81 1.75
N PHE A 141 38.28 18.70 0.57
CA PHE A 141 38.25 17.48 -0.24
C PHE A 141 38.77 16.27 0.54
N PHE A 142 39.94 16.40 1.16
CA PHE A 142 40.54 15.33 1.94
C PHE A 142 39.65 14.90 3.12
N MET A 143 39.08 15.86 3.84
CA MET A 143 38.12 15.58 4.92
C MET A 143 36.89 14.82 4.42
N CYS A 144 36.23 15.31 3.37
CA CYS A 144 35.06 14.63 2.79
C CYS A 144 35.42 13.25 2.24
N TYR A 145 36.61 13.08 1.66
CA TYR A 145 37.08 11.80 1.13
C TYR A 145 37.24 10.77 2.26
N VAL A 146 37.88 11.15 3.36
CA VAL A 146 38.01 10.26 4.53
C VAL A 146 36.63 9.97 5.12
N GLN A 147 35.78 10.99 5.32
CA GLN A 147 34.44 10.78 5.86
C GLN A 147 33.60 9.82 5.00
N ASN A 148 33.62 9.96 3.67
CA ASN A 148 32.93 9.06 2.74
C ASN A 148 33.39 7.59 2.85
N LYS A 149 34.56 7.33 3.45
CA LYS A 149 35.13 5.98 3.64
C LYS A 149 34.93 5.42 5.04
N ILE A 150 35.03 6.25 6.08
CA ILE A 150 35.08 5.76 7.47
C ILE A 150 33.93 6.28 8.34
N ASN A 151 33.24 7.36 7.97
CA ASN A 151 32.08 7.80 8.74
C ASN A 151 30.90 6.87 8.42
N VAL A 152 30.40 6.19 9.45
CA VAL A 152 29.35 5.17 9.30
C VAL A 152 28.10 5.70 8.62
N LEU A 153 27.63 6.90 8.98
CA LEU A 153 26.42 7.48 8.41
C LEU A 153 26.64 7.82 6.93
N GLN A 154 27.80 8.36 6.60
CA GLN A 154 28.13 8.81 5.26
C GLN A 154 28.38 7.64 4.30
N VAL A 155 29.03 6.57 4.75
CA VAL A 155 29.24 5.33 3.98
C VAL A 155 27.91 4.73 3.52
N GLU A 156 26.89 4.78 4.38
CA GLU A 156 25.55 4.23 4.11
C GLU A 156 24.68 5.12 3.21
N GLN A 157 25.09 6.36 2.91
CA GLN A 157 24.38 7.24 1.99
C GLN A 157 24.59 6.86 0.52
N GLY A 158 23.58 7.15 -0.30
CA GLY A 158 23.64 6.97 -1.76
C GLY A 158 24.80 7.75 -2.40
N ALA A 159 25.35 7.21 -3.50
CA ALA A 159 26.52 7.78 -4.17
C ALA A 159 26.32 9.24 -4.59
N LEU A 160 25.11 9.60 -5.06
CA LEU A 160 24.76 10.98 -5.42
C LEU A 160 24.93 11.95 -4.24
N ASN A 161 24.46 11.58 -3.05
CA ASN A 161 24.55 12.42 -1.86
C ASN A 161 25.99 12.54 -1.36
N ARG A 162 26.75 11.43 -1.35
CA ARG A 162 28.17 11.42 -0.93
C ARG A 162 29.05 12.32 -1.78
N TYR A 163 28.96 12.18 -3.11
CA TYR A 163 29.79 12.98 -4.03
C TYR A 163 29.22 14.38 -4.24
N GLY A 164 27.90 14.55 -4.22
CA GLY A 164 27.26 15.86 -4.29
C GLY A 164 27.66 16.76 -3.12
N THR A 165 27.61 16.25 -1.88
CA THR A 165 28.03 16.99 -0.68
C THR A 165 29.53 17.32 -0.71
N MET A 166 30.36 16.39 -1.19
CA MET A 166 31.80 16.63 -1.37
C MET A 166 32.06 17.76 -2.38
N VAL A 167 31.48 17.69 -3.58
CA VAL A 167 31.65 18.73 -4.61
C VAL A 167 31.16 20.08 -4.10
N PHE A 168 29.98 20.11 -3.47
CA PHE A 168 29.44 21.33 -2.87
C PHE A 168 30.38 21.91 -1.82
N SER A 169 30.87 21.10 -0.88
CA SER A 169 31.74 21.56 0.21
C SER A 169 33.08 22.08 -0.29
N VAL A 170 33.67 21.41 -1.29
CA VAL A 170 34.93 21.83 -1.92
C VAL A 170 34.74 23.13 -2.71
N ALA A 171 33.68 23.21 -3.52
CA ALA A 171 33.37 24.41 -4.29
C ALA A 171 33.05 25.61 -3.37
N LEU A 172 32.29 25.38 -2.30
CA LEU A 172 31.96 26.41 -1.31
C LEU A 172 33.22 26.88 -0.57
N SER A 173 34.07 25.96 -0.13
CA SER A 173 35.35 26.28 0.53
C SER A 173 36.27 27.09 -0.39
N LEU A 174 36.37 26.68 -1.66
CA LEU A 174 37.15 27.40 -2.67
C LEU A 174 36.58 28.81 -2.90
N TYR A 175 35.28 28.91 -3.18
CA TYR A 175 34.61 30.17 -3.47
C TYR A 175 34.69 31.14 -2.29
N LEU A 176 34.21 30.74 -1.10
CA LEU A 176 34.23 31.59 0.09
C LEU A 176 35.66 31.91 0.54
N GLY A 177 36.60 30.99 0.32
CA GLY A 177 38.02 31.20 0.59
C GLY A 177 38.57 32.49 -0.02
N PHE A 178 38.09 32.88 -1.21
CA PHE A 178 38.51 34.13 -1.86
C PHE A 178 37.98 35.40 -1.19
N PHE A 179 36.88 35.32 -0.42
CA PHE A 179 36.19 36.46 0.18
C PHE A 179 36.38 36.58 1.69
N VAL A 180 36.96 35.56 2.33
CA VAL A 180 37.31 35.60 3.76
C VAL A 180 38.77 35.99 3.95
N SER A 181 39.13 36.40 5.16
CA SER A 181 40.51 36.70 5.48
C SER A 181 41.38 35.44 5.47
N VAL A 182 42.68 35.62 5.20
CA VAL A 182 43.68 34.55 5.23
C VAL A 182 43.61 33.75 6.53
N GLY A 183 43.46 34.42 7.68
CA GLY A 183 43.34 33.75 8.98
C GLY A 183 42.15 32.78 9.08
N VAL A 184 41.01 33.14 8.47
CA VAL A 184 39.82 32.28 8.46
C VAL A 184 40.00 31.08 7.53
N GLY A 185 40.60 31.27 6.35
CA GLY A 185 40.92 30.17 5.43
C GLY A 185 41.94 29.18 6.04
N THR A 186 42.91 29.69 6.79
CA THR A 186 43.87 28.90 7.56
C THR A 186 43.19 28.09 8.66
N TYR A 187 42.26 28.69 9.41
CA TYR A 187 41.47 28.00 10.41
C TYR A 187 40.67 26.83 9.80
N TRP A 188 40.02 27.02 8.66
CA TRP A 188 39.32 25.93 7.97
C TRP A 188 40.27 24.79 7.62
N THR A 189 41.47 25.10 7.14
CA THR A 189 42.47 24.09 6.80
C THR A 189 42.87 23.25 8.01
N TYR A 190 43.25 23.89 9.12
CA TYR A 190 43.62 23.17 10.34
C TYR A 190 42.44 22.41 10.95
N SER A 191 41.23 22.99 10.93
CA SER A 191 40.02 22.34 11.43
C SER A 191 39.70 21.07 10.63
N ASN A 192 39.82 21.11 9.31
CA ASN A 192 39.58 19.94 8.45
C ASN A 192 40.58 18.81 8.74
N ILE A 193 41.87 19.13 8.81
CA ILE A 193 42.94 18.15 9.09
C ILE A 193 42.76 17.52 10.48
N LEU A 194 42.51 18.33 11.51
CA LEU A 194 42.28 17.84 12.87
C LEU A 194 40.98 17.06 13.00
N SER A 195 39.95 17.41 12.22
CA SER A 195 38.70 16.63 12.17
C SER A 195 38.91 15.25 11.56
N VAL A 196 39.76 15.12 10.54
CA VAL A 196 40.16 13.82 10.00
C VAL A 196 40.85 12.98 11.08
N LEU A 197 41.84 13.55 11.77
CA LEU A 197 42.54 12.86 12.85
C LEU A 197 41.56 12.42 13.95
N GLN A 198 40.69 13.32 14.41
CA GLN A 198 39.69 13.03 15.43
C GLN A 198 38.73 11.92 14.97
N LEU A 199 38.25 11.95 13.72
CA LEU A 199 37.36 10.92 13.17
C LEU A 199 38.04 9.55 13.11
N VAL A 200 39.31 9.49 12.70
CA VAL A 200 40.09 8.24 12.67
C VAL A 200 40.23 7.68 14.08
N LEU A 201 40.63 8.50 15.06
CA LEU A 201 40.76 8.09 16.46
C LEU A 201 39.42 7.62 17.05
N LEU A 202 38.33 8.33 16.77
CA LEU A 202 36.99 7.96 17.24
C LEU A 202 36.48 6.66 16.60
N ASN A 203 36.79 6.39 15.33
CA ASN A 203 36.45 5.12 14.70
C ASN A 203 37.28 3.94 15.23
N ILE A 204 38.53 4.17 15.62
CA ILE A 204 39.35 3.15 16.28
C ILE A 204 38.78 2.85 17.67
N TRP A 205 38.42 3.90 18.44
CA TRP A 205 37.91 3.74 19.79
C TRP A 205 36.47 3.21 19.86
N ILE A 206 35.59 3.71 18.97
CA ILE A 206 34.17 3.37 18.88
C ILE A 206 33.93 2.79 17.48
N ASN A 207 34.37 1.55 17.28
CA ASN A 207 34.26 0.88 15.99
C ASN A 207 32.78 0.58 15.64
N PRO A 208 32.24 1.16 14.56
CA PRO A 208 30.83 0.96 14.18
C PRO A 208 30.46 -0.50 13.92
N LYS A 209 31.43 -1.34 13.52
CA LYS A 209 31.20 -2.77 13.25
C LYS A 209 30.73 -3.57 14.45
N ASN A 210 31.00 -3.09 15.66
CA ASN A 210 30.59 -3.78 16.88
C ASN A 210 29.13 -3.49 17.27
N TYR A 211 28.46 -2.57 16.58
CA TYR A 211 27.14 -2.06 16.99
C TYR A 211 26.06 -2.22 15.91
N ILE A 212 26.45 -2.51 14.67
CA ILE A 212 25.56 -2.52 13.50
C ILE A 212 25.58 -3.92 12.89
N ASP A 213 24.38 -4.46 12.71
CA ASP A 213 24.15 -5.66 11.93
C ASP A 213 24.07 -5.29 10.44
N TYR A 214 25.20 -5.46 9.73
CA TYR A 214 25.28 -5.14 8.30
C TYR A 214 24.50 -6.11 7.43
N GLU A 215 24.33 -7.36 7.86
CA GLU A 215 23.57 -8.35 7.09
C GLU A 215 22.09 -8.00 7.11
N ALA A 216 21.54 -7.68 8.29
CA ALA A 216 20.17 -7.18 8.42
C ALA A 216 19.97 -5.85 7.68
N LEU A 217 20.96 -4.95 7.71
CA LEU A 217 20.92 -3.69 6.99
C LEU A 217 20.90 -3.89 5.48
N GLU A 218 21.76 -4.74 4.93
CA GLU A 218 21.81 -5.03 3.49
C GLU A 218 20.52 -5.70 3.02
N LYS A 219 20.02 -6.69 3.77
CA LYS A 219 18.72 -7.33 3.50
C LYS A 219 17.56 -6.33 3.51
N SER A 220 17.51 -5.41 4.47
CA SER A 220 16.45 -4.38 4.53
C SER A 220 16.52 -3.40 3.36
N LYS A 221 17.73 -3.11 2.83
CA LYS A 221 17.90 -2.26 1.66
C LYS A 221 17.41 -2.97 0.40
N GLU A 222 17.71 -4.26 0.25
CA GLU A 222 17.17 -5.07 -0.83
C GLU A 222 15.65 -5.16 -0.76
N GLU A 223 15.08 -5.35 0.44
CA GLU A 223 13.63 -5.35 0.66
C GLU A 223 13.00 -4.02 0.24
N LEU A 224 13.54 -2.90 0.71
CA LEU A 224 13.07 -1.57 0.32
C LEU A 224 13.25 -1.31 -1.18
N GLN A 225 14.34 -1.79 -1.77
CA GLN A 225 14.59 -1.65 -3.21
C GLN A 225 13.60 -2.50 -4.01
N LYS A 226 13.33 -3.74 -3.62
CA LYS A 226 12.31 -4.61 -4.23
C LYS A 226 10.92 -4.01 -4.11
N ALA A 227 10.56 -3.47 -2.94
CA ALA A 227 9.29 -2.77 -2.74
C ALA A 227 9.20 -1.53 -3.64
N LYS A 228 10.28 -0.74 -3.72
CA LYS A 228 10.37 0.42 -4.63
C LYS A 228 10.37 0.04 -6.09
N GLU A 229 10.92 -1.10 -6.49
CA GLU A 229 10.89 -1.61 -7.86
C GLU A 229 9.52 -2.17 -8.22
N PHE A 230 8.83 -2.79 -7.25
CA PHE A 230 7.45 -3.24 -7.38
C PHE A 230 6.47 -2.07 -7.57
N MET A 231 6.66 -0.95 -6.85
CA MET A 231 5.86 0.28 -7.00
C MET A 231 6.47 1.32 -7.93
N ALA A 232 7.69 1.13 -8.42
CA ALA A 232 8.25 2.00 -9.44
C ALA A 232 7.31 1.85 -10.64
N PRO A 233 6.74 2.95 -11.18
CA PRO A 233 5.98 2.83 -12.40
C PRO A 233 6.88 2.09 -13.37
N LYS A 234 6.36 1.02 -13.98
CA LYS A 234 6.92 0.28 -15.11
C LYS A 234 7.13 1.23 -16.31
N LYS A 235 7.87 2.32 -16.14
CA LYS A 235 8.15 3.36 -17.15
C LYS A 235 8.92 2.80 -18.33
N LYS A 236 9.61 1.66 -18.16
CA LYS A 236 10.29 0.92 -19.24
C LYS A 236 9.38 -0.11 -19.93
N GLU A 237 8.35 -0.64 -19.26
CA GLU A 237 7.38 -1.57 -19.86
C GLU A 237 6.23 -0.85 -20.56
N ASP A 238 5.76 0.29 -20.04
CA ASP A 238 4.76 1.17 -20.70
C ASP A 238 5.24 1.76 -22.04
N ARG A 239 6.56 1.80 -22.26
CA ARG A 239 7.14 2.20 -23.56
C ARG A 239 7.10 1.08 -24.59
N LYS A 240 6.99 -0.18 -24.16
CA LYS A 240 6.93 -1.38 -25.02
C LYS A 240 5.54 -2.01 -25.08
N SER A 241 4.57 -1.54 -24.29
CA SER A 241 3.19 -2.05 -24.34
C SER A 241 2.61 -1.87 -25.75
N PRO A 242 2.07 -2.94 -26.38
CA PRO A 242 1.43 -2.85 -27.69
C PRO A 242 0.18 -1.97 -27.66
N TYR A 243 -0.39 -1.70 -26.48
CA TYR A 243 -1.65 -0.96 -26.29
C TYR A 243 -1.46 0.55 -26.07
N ARG A 244 -0.23 1.07 -26.16
CA ARG A 244 0.06 2.49 -25.92
C ARG A 244 -0.69 3.44 -26.86
N ALA A 245 -0.89 3.02 -28.11
CA ALA A 245 -1.65 3.80 -29.09
C ALA A 245 -3.13 3.91 -28.67
N LYS A 246 -3.75 2.77 -28.35
CA LYS A 246 -5.12 2.67 -27.80
C LYS A 246 -5.27 3.52 -26.53
N GLU A 247 -4.36 3.38 -25.56
CA GLU A 247 -4.40 4.19 -24.33
C GLU A 247 -4.33 5.70 -24.63
N LYS A 248 -3.48 6.13 -25.56
CA LYS A 248 -3.37 7.56 -25.91
C LYS A 248 -4.64 8.08 -26.56
N GLU A 249 -5.25 7.28 -27.43
CA GLU A 249 -6.51 7.60 -28.10
C GLU A 249 -7.67 7.67 -27.10
N ASP A 250 -7.84 6.63 -26.27
CA ASP A 250 -8.91 6.54 -25.28
C ASP A 250 -8.78 7.60 -24.21
N TYR A 251 -7.57 7.89 -23.74
CA TYR A 251 -7.31 9.00 -22.81
C TYR A 251 -7.74 10.34 -23.41
N LYS A 252 -7.47 10.58 -24.71
CA LYS A 252 -7.90 11.80 -25.40
C LYS A 252 -9.42 11.81 -25.60
N ARG A 253 -10.04 10.69 -26.01
CA ARG A 253 -11.50 10.54 -26.15
C ARG A 253 -12.20 10.84 -24.82
N PHE A 254 -11.69 10.31 -23.71
CA PHE A 254 -12.26 10.52 -22.38
C PHE A 254 -12.20 11.98 -21.93
N LEU A 255 -11.05 12.64 -22.10
CA LEU A 255 -10.90 14.05 -21.75
C LEU A 255 -11.80 14.96 -22.58
N ASN A 256 -11.93 14.67 -23.88
CA ASN A 256 -12.76 15.45 -24.80
C ASN A 256 -14.26 15.13 -24.74
N ALA A 257 -14.67 14.09 -24.02
CA ALA A 257 -16.07 13.76 -23.86
C ALA A 257 -16.81 14.90 -23.16
N SER A 258 -17.92 15.34 -23.77
CA SER A 258 -18.85 16.34 -23.24
C SER A 258 -19.30 16.00 -21.82
N SER A 259 -19.60 17.01 -20.99
CA SER A 259 -19.96 16.93 -19.55
C SER A 259 -20.26 15.51 -19.05
N LYS A 260 -19.22 14.82 -18.56
CA LYS A 260 -19.32 13.47 -18.00
C LYS A 260 -20.21 13.51 -16.75
N LYS A 261 -21.36 12.84 -16.81
CA LYS A 261 -22.31 12.77 -15.68
C LYS A 261 -21.94 11.66 -14.72
N ILE A 262 -21.68 10.47 -15.27
CA ILE A 262 -21.33 9.30 -14.49
C ILE A 262 -20.16 8.58 -15.14
N VAL A 263 -19.21 8.17 -14.30
CA VAL A 263 -18.04 7.38 -14.69
C VAL A 263 -17.99 6.14 -13.81
N PHE A 264 -17.86 4.98 -14.43
CA PHE A 264 -17.59 3.71 -13.76
C PHE A 264 -16.12 3.34 -13.98
N TYR A 265 -15.48 2.74 -12.97
CA TYR A 265 -14.10 2.27 -13.09
C TYR A 265 -13.94 0.82 -12.64
N SER A 266 -13.23 0.03 -13.44
CA SER A 266 -12.77 -1.31 -13.09
C SER A 266 -11.28 -1.49 -13.27
N GLU A 267 -10.66 -2.26 -12.39
CA GLU A 267 -9.23 -2.57 -12.48
C GLU A 267 -8.91 -3.53 -13.63
N LYS A 268 -9.79 -4.52 -13.90
CA LYS A 268 -9.51 -5.60 -14.86
C LYS A 268 -10.76 -6.12 -15.58
N ASN A 269 -10.53 -6.89 -16.65
CA ASN A 269 -11.56 -7.67 -17.31
C ASN A 269 -12.31 -8.57 -16.30
N GLY A 270 -13.61 -8.76 -16.52
CA GLY A 270 -14.51 -9.55 -15.66
C GLY A 270 -15.15 -8.78 -14.52
N PHE A 271 -14.75 -7.53 -14.25
CA PHE A 271 -15.35 -6.70 -13.20
C PHE A 271 -16.65 -6.02 -13.65
N TYR A 272 -16.92 -5.94 -14.95
CA TYR A 272 -18.17 -5.40 -15.48
C TYR A 272 -19.40 -6.06 -14.87
N LYS A 273 -19.32 -7.36 -14.50
CA LYS A 273 -20.40 -8.11 -13.86
C LYS A 273 -20.96 -7.46 -12.58
N TYR A 274 -20.15 -6.69 -11.86
CA TYR A 274 -20.58 -5.98 -10.64
C TYR A 274 -21.42 -4.74 -10.95
N TYR A 275 -21.24 -4.17 -12.14
CA TYR A 275 -21.96 -2.97 -12.61
C TYR A 275 -23.06 -3.27 -13.60
N LYS A 276 -23.01 -4.42 -14.27
CA LYS A 276 -23.86 -4.80 -15.41
C LYS A 276 -25.31 -4.41 -15.21
N ASN A 277 -25.93 -4.88 -14.13
CA ASN A 277 -27.36 -4.70 -13.89
C ASN A 277 -27.71 -3.21 -13.67
N ILE A 278 -26.82 -2.45 -13.04
CA ILE A 278 -26.98 -1.01 -12.82
C ILE A 278 -26.86 -0.25 -14.14
N ILE A 279 -25.80 -0.52 -14.91
CA ILE A 279 -25.50 0.16 -16.17
C ILE A 279 -26.59 -0.11 -17.21
N GLU A 280 -26.99 -1.37 -17.37
CA GLU A 280 -28.05 -1.77 -18.31
C GLU A 280 -29.39 -1.10 -17.95
N GLU A 281 -29.70 -0.97 -16.67
CA GLU A 281 -30.93 -0.30 -16.23
C GLU A 281 -30.87 1.22 -16.43
N ILE A 282 -29.71 1.86 -16.22
CA ILE A 282 -29.50 3.29 -16.55
C ILE A 282 -29.70 3.52 -18.05
N ILE A 283 -29.08 2.70 -18.89
CA ILE A 283 -29.17 2.81 -20.36
C ILE A 283 -30.63 2.58 -20.79
N ARG A 284 -31.33 1.60 -20.22
CA ARG A 284 -32.73 1.31 -20.57
C ARG A 284 -33.68 2.45 -20.24
N ARG A 285 -33.44 3.19 -19.15
CA ARG A 285 -34.40 4.18 -18.62
C ARG A 285 -34.07 5.63 -18.97
N THR A 286 -32.86 5.91 -19.40
CA THR A 286 -32.38 7.29 -19.55
C THR A 286 -31.60 7.47 -20.84
N ASN A 287 -31.33 8.72 -21.19
CA ASN A 287 -30.40 9.10 -22.26
C ASN A 287 -29.00 9.45 -21.72
N ILE A 288 -28.69 9.06 -20.47
CA ILE A 288 -27.39 9.33 -19.86
C ILE A 288 -26.33 8.51 -20.58
N VAL A 289 -25.22 9.17 -20.94
CA VAL A 289 -24.03 8.51 -21.45
C VAL A 289 -23.21 8.00 -20.27
N VAL A 290 -23.04 6.68 -20.20
CA VAL A 290 -22.21 5.99 -19.23
C VAL A 290 -20.78 5.93 -19.75
N HIS A 291 -19.85 6.54 -19.02
CA HIS A 291 -18.42 6.42 -19.31
C HIS A 291 -17.84 5.30 -18.45
N TYR A 292 -17.17 4.34 -19.08
CA TYR A 292 -16.59 3.19 -18.39
C TYR A 292 -15.08 3.16 -18.60
N ILE A 293 -14.30 3.23 -17.53
CA ILE A 293 -12.83 3.17 -17.59
C ILE A 293 -12.39 1.79 -17.10
N THR A 294 -11.52 1.15 -17.87
CA THR A 294 -10.85 -0.10 -17.47
C THR A 294 -9.35 0.02 -17.60
N SER A 295 -8.62 -0.62 -16.67
CA SER A 295 -7.17 -0.75 -16.73
C SER A 295 -6.68 -2.02 -17.45
N ASP A 296 -7.60 -2.78 -18.05
CA ASP A 296 -7.30 -3.91 -18.93
C ASP A 296 -7.52 -3.55 -20.42
N PRO A 297 -6.49 -3.63 -21.29
CA PRO A 297 -6.64 -3.28 -22.69
C PRO A 297 -7.48 -4.29 -23.51
N LEU A 298 -7.69 -5.50 -22.99
CA LEU A 298 -8.42 -6.61 -23.61
C LEU A 298 -9.77 -6.89 -22.93
N ASP A 299 -10.28 -5.91 -22.18
CA ASP A 299 -11.58 -6.04 -21.51
C ASP A 299 -12.73 -6.23 -22.51
N GLU A 300 -13.62 -7.16 -22.24
CA GLU A 300 -14.75 -7.51 -23.12
C GLU A 300 -15.72 -6.34 -23.31
N VAL A 301 -15.71 -5.35 -22.39
CA VAL A 301 -16.56 -4.16 -22.49
C VAL A 301 -16.34 -3.33 -23.76
N PHE A 302 -15.19 -3.45 -24.43
CA PHE A 302 -14.95 -2.74 -25.70
C PHE A 302 -15.88 -3.22 -26.82
N GLU A 303 -16.35 -4.47 -26.77
CA GLU A 303 -17.30 -5.02 -27.74
C GLU A 303 -18.73 -4.49 -27.52
N MET A 304 -18.98 -3.89 -26.36
CA MET A 304 -20.28 -3.34 -25.96
C MET A 304 -20.41 -1.83 -26.23
N GLU A 305 -19.42 -1.20 -26.89
CA GLU A 305 -19.47 0.24 -27.17
C GLU A 305 -20.75 0.62 -27.95
N SER A 306 -21.45 1.63 -27.47
CA SER A 306 -22.67 2.17 -28.09
C SER A 306 -22.72 3.68 -27.90
N ASP A 307 -23.75 4.36 -28.40
CA ASP A 307 -23.92 5.80 -28.19
C ASP A 307 -24.07 6.19 -26.71
N GLN A 308 -24.61 5.27 -25.88
CA GLN A 308 -24.81 5.48 -24.45
C GLN A 308 -23.79 4.78 -23.56
N PHE A 309 -22.99 3.85 -24.07
CA PHE A 309 -21.94 3.18 -23.30
C PHE A 309 -20.58 3.38 -23.97
N LYS A 310 -19.71 4.15 -23.32
CA LYS A 310 -18.40 4.55 -23.86
C LYS A 310 -17.28 3.95 -23.00
N PRO A 311 -16.64 2.84 -23.41
CA PRO A 311 -15.51 2.24 -22.73
C PRO A 311 -14.17 2.92 -23.11
N TYR A 312 -13.24 2.99 -22.15
CA TYR A 312 -11.91 3.59 -22.32
C TYR A 312 -10.84 2.75 -21.63
N TYR A 313 -9.75 2.44 -22.35
CA TYR A 313 -8.56 1.83 -21.76
C TYR A 313 -7.61 2.88 -21.18
N ILE A 314 -7.33 2.78 -19.88
CA ILE A 314 -6.40 3.66 -19.16
C ILE A 314 -5.57 2.82 -18.19
N SER A 315 -4.26 2.72 -18.44
CA SER A 315 -3.36 1.93 -17.59
C SER A 315 -3.35 2.41 -16.14
N ASP A 316 -3.03 1.53 -15.20
CA ASP A 316 -2.93 1.84 -13.76
C ASP A 316 -2.14 3.12 -13.48
N ASN A 317 -0.99 3.29 -14.13
CA ASN A 317 -0.12 4.46 -13.97
C ASN A 317 -0.82 5.77 -14.40
N ARG A 318 -1.55 5.76 -15.51
CA ARG A 318 -2.28 6.94 -15.98
C ARG A 318 -3.58 7.14 -15.22
N MET A 319 -4.16 6.08 -14.70
CA MET A 319 -5.38 6.15 -13.91
C MET A 319 -5.17 6.98 -12.65
N ILE A 320 -4.03 6.84 -11.97
CA ILE A 320 -3.64 7.67 -10.82
C ILE A 320 -3.74 9.17 -11.15
N VAL A 321 -3.12 9.58 -12.26
CA VAL A 321 -3.11 10.99 -12.70
C VAL A 321 -4.49 11.44 -13.16
N LEU A 322 -5.24 10.56 -13.83
CA LEU A 322 -6.59 10.86 -14.27
C LEU A 322 -7.55 11.07 -13.09
N MET A 323 -7.48 10.24 -12.06
CA MET A 323 -8.31 10.35 -10.86
C MET A 323 -8.11 11.70 -10.16
N MET A 324 -6.86 12.14 -10.00
CA MET A 324 -6.53 13.47 -9.46
C MET A 324 -7.07 14.63 -10.31
N LYS A 325 -7.37 14.40 -11.59
CA LYS A 325 -7.90 15.39 -12.53
C LYS A 325 -9.32 15.04 -12.99
N MET A 326 -10.01 14.13 -12.29
CA MET A 326 -11.29 13.62 -12.73
C MET A 326 -12.32 14.74 -12.73
N GLU A 327 -13.12 14.79 -13.80
CA GLU A 327 -14.24 15.71 -13.94
C GLU A 327 -15.48 14.91 -14.30
N THR A 328 -16.25 14.52 -13.29
CA THR A 328 -17.55 13.84 -13.42
C THR A 328 -18.51 14.35 -12.35
N ASP A 329 -19.82 14.14 -12.45
CA ASP A 329 -20.75 14.40 -11.34
C ASP A 329 -20.73 13.24 -10.32
N ILE A 330 -20.65 11.99 -10.80
CA ILE A 330 -20.56 10.76 -9.99
C ILE A 330 -19.43 9.85 -10.52
N MET A 331 -18.64 9.30 -9.60
CA MET A 331 -17.61 8.30 -9.83
C MET A 331 -17.99 7.01 -9.09
N VAL A 332 -18.27 5.93 -9.82
CA VAL A 332 -18.63 4.62 -9.28
C VAL A 332 -17.44 3.68 -9.40
N MET A 333 -17.09 3.03 -8.30
CA MET A 333 -15.90 2.19 -8.17
C MET A 333 -16.21 0.94 -7.37
N THR A 334 -15.53 -0.15 -7.70
CA THR A 334 -15.49 -1.36 -6.89
C THR A 334 -14.14 -1.55 -6.21
N THR A 335 -13.17 -0.72 -6.58
CA THR A 335 -11.83 -0.69 -5.96
C THR A 335 -11.92 0.13 -4.67
N PRO A 336 -11.58 -0.45 -3.51
CA PRO A 336 -11.60 0.27 -2.24
C PRO A 336 -10.39 1.23 -2.14
N ASP A 337 -10.12 1.76 -0.95
CA ASP A 337 -8.91 2.52 -0.61
C ASP A 337 -8.71 3.83 -1.37
N LEU A 338 -9.83 4.48 -1.70
CA LEU A 338 -9.83 5.87 -2.15
C LEU A 338 -9.12 6.75 -1.11
N GLU A 339 -8.23 7.64 -1.55
CA GLU A 339 -7.34 8.48 -0.71
C GLU A 339 -6.30 7.75 0.15
N ASN A 340 -6.45 6.46 0.46
CA ASN A 340 -5.48 5.72 1.30
C ASN A 340 -4.16 5.44 0.56
N TYR A 341 -4.25 5.07 -0.73
CA TYR A 341 -3.08 4.69 -1.54
C TYR A 341 -2.98 5.52 -2.82
N GLN A 342 -3.03 4.87 -3.99
CA GLN A 342 -2.68 5.47 -5.28
C GLN A 342 -3.83 6.30 -5.87
N LEU A 343 -5.08 5.83 -5.74
CA LEU A 343 -6.24 6.52 -6.28
C LEU A 343 -6.67 7.64 -5.33
N LYS A 344 -6.55 8.88 -5.80
CA LYS A 344 -6.95 10.07 -5.05
C LYS A 344 -8.24 10.66 -5.59
N ARG A 345 -9.02 11.31 -4.72
CA ARG A 345 -10.14 12.17 -5.11
C ARG A 345 -9.62 13.31 -5.99
N SER A 346 -10.49 13.84 -6.83
CA SER A 346 -10.11 14.89 -7.77
C SER A 346 -9.64 16.15 -7.05
N TYR A 347 -8.55 16.72 -7.56
CA TYR A 347 -8.05 18.03 -7.16
C TYR A 347 -8.69 19.16 -7.96
N VAL A 348 -9.29 18.85 -9.12
CA VAL A 348 -9.91 19.83 -10.02
C VAL A 348 -11.37 20.07 -9.66
N LYS A 349 -12.14 19.00 -9.48
CA LYS A 349 -13.57 19.08 -9.14
C LYS A 349 -13.81 18.43 -7.78
N LYS A 350 -14.17 19.25 -6.79
CA LYS A 350 -14.26 18.83 -5.37
C LYS A 350 -15.61 18.23 -4.98
N ASP A 351 -16.66 18.50 -5.75
CA ASP A 351 -18.04 18.10 -5.46
C ASP A 351 -18.44 16.76 -6.09
N ILE A 352 -17.49 15.93 -6.51
CA ILE A 352 -17.75 14.60 -7.07
C ILE A 352 -18.27 13.66 -5.98
N GLU A 353 -19.32 12.90 -6.28
CA GLU A 353 -19.73 11.75 -5.45
C GLU A 353 -18.92 10.51 -5.80
N TYR A 354 -18.23 9.94 -4.81
CA TYR A 354 -17.57 8.66 -4.96
C TYR A 354 -18.42 7.57 -4.32
N VAL A 355 -18.86 6.63 -5.15
CA VAL A 355 -19.76 5.53 -4.80
C VAL A 355 -18.98 4.22 -4.85
N TYR A 356 -18.97 3.49 -3.73
CA TYR A 356 -18.43 2.14 -3.67
C TYR A 356 -19.51 1.09 -3.94
N VAL A 357 -19.26 0.19 -4.89
CA VAL A 357 -20.11 -0.98 -5.20
C VAL A 357 -19.35 -2.25 -4.81
N PRO A 358 -19.87 -3.08 -3.88
CA PRO A 358 -19.15 -4.25 -3.39
C PRO A 358 -19.07 -5.37 -4.43
N HIS A 359 -17.98 -6.14 -4.38
CA HIS A 359 -17.80 -7.35 -5.20
C HIS A 359 -18.62 -8.54 -4.71
N ASP A 360 -18.84 -8.61 -3.40
CA ASP A 360 -19.48 -9.73 -2.73
C ASP A 360 -20.38 -9.23 -1.59
N VAL A 361 -20.83 -10.15 -0.75
CA VAL A 361 -21.70 -9.85 0.40
C VAL A 361 -20.95 -9.88 1.72
N ASN A 362 -19.63 -10.05 1.70
CA ASN A 362 -18.81 -10.25 2.89
C ASN A 362 -18.65 -8.94 3.69
N SER A 363 -18.16 -9.09 4.91
CA SER A 363 -17.87 -8.00 5.84
C SER A 363 -16.69 -7.17 5.36
N SER A 364 -16.97 -5.92 4.99
CA SER A 364 -15.94 -4.94 4.65
C SER A 364 -14.97 -4.68 5.80
N ASN A 365 -15.43 -4.80 7.05
CA ASN A 365 -14.61 -4.58 8.23
C ASN A 365 -13.66 -5.75 8.53
N LEU A 366 -14.00 -6.97 8.10
CA LEU A 366 -13.15 -8.16 8.25
C LEU A 366 -12.19 -8.33 7.06
N THR A 367 -12.70 -8.12 5.84
CA THR A 367 -12.01 -8.51 4.60
C THR A 367 -11.25 -7.38 3.93
N PHE A 368 -11.37 -6.12 4.39
CA PHE A 368 -10.54 -5.01 3.95
C PHE A 368 -9.68 -4.44 5.07
N HIS A 369 -8.71 -3.62 4.70
CA HIS A 369 -7.97 -2.80 5.66
C HIS A 369 -8.91 -1.81 6.36
N LYS A 370 -8.56 -1.44 7.59
CA LYS A 370 -9.40 -0.63 8.49
C LYS A 370 -10.06 0.57 7.82
N ASN A 371 -9.32 1.32 7.00
CA ASN A 371 -9.77 2.61 6.46
C ASN A 371 -10.29 2.53 5.02
N ALA A 372 -10.46 1.31 4.49
CA ALA A 372 -10.65 1.08 3.05
C ALA A 372 -11.86 1.81 2.43
N LEU A 373 -12.91 2.06 3.20
CA LEU A 373 -14.13 2.71 2.73
C LEU A 373 -14.30 4.15 3.22
N ASP A 374 -13.37 4.70 4.01
CA ASP A 374 -13.56 5.96 4.74
C ASP A 374 -13.72 7.18 3.85
N HIS A 375 -13.11 7.16 2.68
CA HIS A 375 -13.10 8.30 1.79
C HIS A 375 -14.16 8.21 0.69
N PHE A 376 -15.08 7.26 0.76
CA PHE A 376 -16.27 7.21 -0.09
C PHE A 376 -17.42 8.03 0.53
N ASP A 377 -18.21 8.66 -0.34
CA ASP A 377 -19.42 9.41 0.05
C ASP A 377 -20.63 8.48 0.17
N THR A 378 -20.68 7.46 -0.68
CA THR A 378 -21.77 6.48 -0.75
C THR A 378 -21.20 5.08 -0.77
N VAL A 379 -21.82 4.16 -0.03
CA VAL A 379 -21.50 2.74 -0.06
C VAL A 379 -22.77 1.96 -0.33
N PHE A 380 -22.75 1.13 -1.37
CA PHE A 380 -23.81 0.16 -1.61
C PHE A 380 -23.64 -1.01 -0.66
N THR A 381 -24.73 -1.42 -0.01
CA THR A 381 -24.73 -2.47 0.99
C THR A 381 -25.56 -3.65 0.50
N SER A 382 -24.96 -4.84 0.57
CA SER A 382 -25.61 -6.06 0.11
C SER A 382 -26.73 -6.51 1.03
N GLY A 383 -26.62 -6.23 2.33
CA GLY A 383 -27.56 -6.65 3.34
C GLY A 383 -27.53 -5.82 4.62
N PRO A 384 -28.48 -6.08 5.55
CA PRO A 384 -28.57 -5.37 6.83
C PRO A 384 -27.29 -5.45 7.66
N LYS A 385 -26.56 -6.56 7.60
CA LYS A 385 -25.31 -6.75 8.34
C LYS A 385 -24.20 -5.85 7.84
N ASN A 386 -24.00 -5.75 6.51
CA ASN A 386 -23.00 -4.84 5.94
C ASN A 386 -23.34 -3.38 6.31
N LYS A 387 -24.62 -3.01 6.25
CA LYS A 387 -25.08 -1.66 6.62
C LYS A 387 -24.85 -1.34 8.10
N ALA A 388 -25.24 -2.26 9.00
CA ALA A 388 -25.07 -2.09 10.44
C ALA A 388 -23.58 -1.97 10.81
N GLU A 389 -22.74 -2.82 10.23
CA GLU A 389 -21.29 -2.82 10.45
C GLU A 389 -20.65 -1.47 10.08
N ILE A 390 -20.97 -0.93 8.90
CA ILE A 390 -20.43 0.35 8.45
C ILE A 390 -20.95 1.49 9.35
N ALA A 391 -22.24 1.50 9.68
CA ALA A 391 -22.83 2.53 10.53
C ALA A 391 -22.27 2.53 11.96
N GLU A 392 -22.07 1.34 12.56
CA GLU A 392 -21.46 1.22 13.88
C GLU A 392 -20.02 1.72 13.87
N ARG A 393 -19.28 1.42 12.81
CA ARG A 393 -17.91 1.88 12.62
C ARG A 393 -17.84 3.41 12.50
N GLU A 394 -18.76 4.03 11.75
CA GLU A 394 -18.87 5.48 11.68
C GLU A 394 -19.09 6.12 13.05
N GLN A 395 -19.99 5.53 13.85
CA GLN A 395 -20.27 6.01 15.19
C GLN A 395 -19.08 5.82 16.14
N LYS A 396 -18.45 4.64 16.13
CA LYS A 396 -17.36 4.30 17.07
C LYS A 396 -16.10 5.15 16.84
N TYR A 397 -15.77 5.42 15.59
CA TYR A 397 -14.54 6.13 15.23
C TYR A 397 -14.78 7.59 14.80
N GLU A 398 -15.98 8.12 15.03
CA GLU A 398 -16.37 9.50 14.69
C GLU A 398 -16.10 9.87 13.22
N LEU A 399 -16.38 8.93 12.31
CA LEU A 399 -16.09 9.08 10.88
C LEU A 399 -17.20 9.87 10.16
N PRO A 400 -16.91 10.50 9.01
CA PRO A 400 -17.92 11.14 8.20
C PRO A 400 -19.03 10.16 7.78
N HIS A 401 -20.28 10.53 8.03
CA HIS A 401 -21.44 9.74 7.66
C HIS A 401 -21.56 9.55 6.15
N LYS A 402 -21.69 8.29 5.73
CA LYS A 402 -21.87 7.89 4.34
C LYS A 402 -23.35 7.70 4.04
N LYS A 403 -23.68 7.83 2.76
CA LYS A 403 -24.96 7.36 2.24
C LYS A 403 -24.89 5.84 2.06
N LEU A 404 -25.55 5.11 2.96
CA LEU A 404 -25.61 3.63 2.89
C LEU A 404 -26.85 3.21 2.10
N VAL A 405 -26.63 2.75 0.86
CA VAL A 405 -27.70 2.33 -0.05
C VAL A 405 -28.03 0.87 0.21
N GLU A 406 -29.28 0.59 0.58
CA GLU A 406 -29.80 -0.78 0.69
C GLU A 406 -29.99 -1.32 -0.72
N TRP A 407 -29.02 -2.09 -1.23
CA TRP A 407 -28.89 -2.35 -2.66
C TRP A 407 -29.16 -3.81 -3.02
N GLY A 408 -28.48 -4.75 -2.36
CA GLY A 408 -28.46 -6.17 -2.76
C GLY A 408 -27.15 -6.57 -3.44
N SER A 409 -27.18 -7.54 -4.34
CA SER A 409 -25.97 -8.00 -5.06
C SER A 409 -26.27 -8.39 -6.49
N SER A 410 -25.65 -7.70 -7.46
CA SER A 410 -25.75 -8.08 -8.87
C SER A 410 -25.13 -9.45 -9.16
N VAL A 411 -24.15 -9.89 -8.38
CA VAL A 411 -23.57 -11.22 -8.54
C VAL A 411 -24.60 -12.30 -8.20
N ILE A 412 -25.25 -12.17 -7.05
CA ILE A 412 -26.30 -13.11 -6.64
C ILE A 412 -27.47 -13.10 -7.61
N ASP A 413 -27.92 -11.92 -8.06
CA ASP A 413 -29.03 -11.82 -9.02
C ASP A 413 -28.70 -12.51 -10.35
N ASN A 414 -27.51 -12.23 -10.89
CA ASN A 414 -27.06 -12.82 -12.16
C ASN A 414 -26.85 -14.33 -12.04
N MET A 415 -26.27 -14.80 -10.93
CA MET A 415 -26.11 -16.22 -10.67
C MET A 415 -27.45 -16.92 -10.44
N THR A 416 -28.42 -16.27 -9.78
CA THR A 416 -29.78 -16.81 -9.59
C THR A 416 -30.46 -16.98 -10.95
N ALA A 417 -30.42 -15.95 -11.80
CA ALA A 417 -31.03 -16.00 -13.14
C ALA A 417 -30.41 -17.12 -13.99
N ALA A 418 -29.08 -17.23 -14.02
CA ALA A 418 -28.38 -18.29 -14.76
C ALA A 418 -28.69 -19.69 -14.23
N TYR A 419 -28.83 -19.85 -12.91
CA TYR A 419 -29.20 -21.12 -12.29
C TYR A 419 -30.64 -21.53 -12.65
N GLU A 420 -31.58 -20.59 -12.62
CA GLU A 420 -32.97 -20.85 -12.99
C GLU A 420 -33.12 -21.23 -14.47
N GLU A 421 -32.38 -20.59 -15.37
CA GLU A 421 -32.32 -20.95 -16.79
C GLU A 421 -31.77 -22.37 -16.98
N MET A 422 -30.64 -22.68 -16.34
CA MET A 422 -30.05 -24.03 -16.37
C MET A 422 -31.04 -25.09 -15.86
N LYS A 423 -31.77 -24.80 -14.78
CA LYS A 423 -32.77 -25.72 -14.22
C LYS A 423 -33.91 -25.99 -15.20
N LYS A 424 -34.43 -24.95 -15.87
CA LYS A 424 -35.46 -25.10 -16.91
C LYS A 424 -34.97 -25.97 -18.07
N GLU A 425 -33.76 -25.72 -18.58
CA GLU A 425 -33.19 -26.56 -19.64
C GLU A 425 -33.02 -28.02 -19.22
N ALA A 426 -32.65 -28.27 -17.96
CA ALA A 426 -32.49 -29.62 -17.43
C ALA A 426 -33.84 -30.34 -17.30
N GLU A 427 -34.88 -29.64 -16.85
CA GLU A 427 -36.26 -30.15 -16.78
C GLU A 427 -36.84 -30.45 -18.17
N GLU A 428 -36.54 -29.63 -19.18
CA GLU A 428 -36.97 -29.85 -20.57
C GLU A 428 -36.27 -31.03 -21.26
N LYS A 429 -35.00 -31.29 -20.91
CA LYS A 429 -34.20 -32.40 -21.48
C LYS A 429 -34.44 -33.73 -20.75
N ALA A 430 -34.93 -33.71 -19.52
CA ALA A 430 -35.15 -34.89 -18.70
C ALA A 430 -36.54 -35.52 -18.99
N GLY A 431 -36.60 -36.39 -20.00
CA GLY A 431 -37.60 -37.46 -20.01
C GLY A 431 -37.44 -38.33 -18.74
N THR A 432 -38.53 -38.88 -18.23
CA THR A 432 -38.65 -39.62 -16.97
C THR A 432 -37.62 -40.74 -16.80
N GLU A 433 -36.40 -40.41 -16.35
CA GLU A 433 -35.40 -41.29 -15.76
C GLU A 433 -34.18 -40.47 -15.31
N LYS A 434 -33.97 -40.34 -13.98
CA LYS A 434 -32.71 -40.64 -13.28
C LYS A 434 -32.65 -40.01 -11.89
N SER A 435 -32.38 -40.87 -10.90
CA SER A 435 -31.59 -40.48 -9.73
C SER A 435 -30.19 -40.10 -10.23
N GLN A 436 -29.91 -38.81 -10.39
CA GLN A 436 -28.56 -38.33 -10.66
C GLN A 436 -27.72 -38.47 -9.39
N ARG A 437 -26.52 -39.05 -9.54
CA ARG A 437 -25.50 -39.13 -8.48
C ARG A 437 -25.26 -37.74 -7.91
N LYS A 438 -25.41 -37.57 -6.59
CA LYS A 438 -25.23 -36.26 -5.92
C LYS A 438 -23.79 -35.76 -6.10
N THR A 439 -23.65 -34.47 -6.42
CA THR A 439 -22.35 -33.86 -6.73
C THR A 439 -21.88 -32.95 -5.59
N VAL A 440 -20.64 -33.15 -5.14
CA VAL A 440 -19.96 -32.36 -4.11
C VAL A 440 -18.82 -31.59 -4.76
N LEU A 441 -18.88 -30.25 -4.69
CA LEU A 441 -17.85 -29.37 -5.22
C LEU A 441 -16.99 -28.82 -4.08
N ILE A 442 -15.69 -29.08 -4.10
CA ILE A 442 -14.72 -28.51 -3.15
C ILE A 442 -14.08 -27.28 -3.79
N ALA A 443 -14.38 -26.08 -3.28
CA ALA A 443 -13.88 -24.80 -3.78
C ALA A 443 -13.14 -24.01 -2.69
N PRO A 444 -11.83 -24.26 -2.49
CA PRO A 444 -11.02 -23.61 -1.46
C PRO A 444 -10.73 -22.13 -1.78
N SER A 445 -10.60 -21.30 -0.75
CA SER A 445 -10.18 -19.90 -0.89
C SER A 445 -8.69 -19.74 -1.21
N TRP A 446 -8.29 -18.54 -1.64
CA TRP A 446 -6.89 -18.15 -1.76
C TRP A 446 -6.41 -17.50 -0.46
N GLN A 447 -5.83 -18.33 0.40
CA GLN A 447 -5.10 -17.92 1.59
C GLN A 447 -4.09 -18.99 1.98
N LYS A 448 -3.18 -18.64 2.88
CA LYS A 448 -2.28 -19.61 3.49
C LYS A 448 -3.09 -20.58 4.34
N ASP A 449 -2.70 -21.86 4.33
CA ASP A 449 -3.32 -22.89 5.16
C ASP A 449 -4.82 -23.10 4.82
N ASN A 450 -5.18 -22.94 3.53
CA ASN A 450 -6.52 -23.27 3.03
C ASN A 450 -6.73 -24.80 2.96
N ILE A 451 -7.93 -25.25 2.54
CA ILE A 451 -8.25 -26.69 2.48
C ILE A 451 -7.20 -27.52 1.70
N LEU A 452 -6.68 -27.01 0.58
CA LEU A 452 -5.66 -27.72 -0.21
C LEU A 452 -4.36 -27.90 0.56
N ASP A 453 -4.02 -26.95 1.41
CA ASP A 453 -2.82 -26.97 2.23
C ASP A 453 -2.98 -27.87 3.46
N SER A 454 -4.17 -27.87 4.07
CA SER A 454 -4.36 -28.42 5.41
C SER A 454 -4.98 -29.81 5.45
N CYS A 455 -5.93 -30.12 4.56
CA CYS A 455 -6.78 -31.31 4.78
C CYS A 455 -7.44 -31.92 3.54
N ILE A 456 -7.12 -31.48 2.32
CA ILE A 456 -7.78 -31.97 1.11
C ILE A 456 -7.70 -33.50 0.96
N GLU A 457 -6.55 -34.11 1.22
CA GLU A 457 -6.37 -35.56 1.06
C GLU A 457 -7.27 -36.33 2.03
N GLN A 458 -7.35 -35.91 3.30
CA GLN A 458 -8.22 -36.52 4.31
C GLN A 458 -9.70 -36.43 3.90
N MET A 459 -10.11 -35.29 3.32
CA MET A 459 -11.47 -35.13 2.81
C MET A 459 -11.74 -36.06 1.63
N LEU A 460 -10.83 -36.09 0.65
CA LEU A 460 -10.99 -36.92 -0.53
C LEU A 460 -10.99 -38.40 -0.17
N ASP A 461 -10.11 -38.85 0.72
CA ASP A 461 -10.00 -40.24 1.18
C ASP A 461 -11.32 -40.75 1.77
N GLU A 462 -12.09 -39.91 2.47
CA GLU A 462 -13.41 -40.29 2.98
C GLU A 462 -14.53 -40.14 1.94
N LEU A 463 -14.52 -39.06 1.16
CA LEU A 463 -15.57 -38.79 0.17
C LEU A 463 -15.58 -39.81 -0.98
N VAL A 464 -14.42 -40.32 -1.41
CA VAL A 464 -14.34 -41.35 -2.46
C VAL A 464 -14.94 -42.70 -2.04
N LYS A 465 -15.15 -42.94 -0.74
CA LYS A 465 -15.82 -44.15 -0.23
C LYS A 465 -17.34 -44.07 -0.39
N THR A 466 -17.88 -42.92 -0.79
CA THR A 466 -19.32 -42.67 -0.91
C THR A 466 -19.80 -42.77 -2.36
N ALA A 467 -21.11 -42.70 -2.54
CA ALA A 467 -21.72 -42.57 -3.85
C ALA A 467 -21.68 -41.12 -4.39
N TYR A 468 -20.95 -40.17 -3.79
CA TYR A 468 -20.89 -38.80 -4.30
C TYR A 468 -19.96 -38.67 -5.50
N HIS A 469 -20.30 -37.80 -6.45
CA HIS A 469 -19.36 -37.35 -7.48
C HIS A 469 -18.62 -36.13 -6.94
N VAL A 470 -17.30 -36.18 -6.88
CA VAL A 470 -16.48 -35.14 -6.23
C VAL A 470 -15.70 -34.37 -7.29
N THR A 471 -15.85 -33.06 -7.26
CA THR A 471 -15.07 -32.13 -8.08
C THR A 471 -14.29 -31.21 -7.17
N VAL A 472 -12.98 -31.05 -7.41
CA VAL A 472 -12.14 -30.05 -6.76
C VAL A 472 -11.91 -28.90 -7.73
N ARG A 473 -12.28 -27.69 -7.34
CA ARG A 473 -12.11 -26.45 -8.13
C ARG A 473 -11.27 -25.45 -7.33
N PRO A 474 -9.94 -25.55 -7.39
CA PRO A 474 -9.02 -24.65 -6.68
C PRO A 474 -9.21 -23.18 -7.08
N HIS A 475 -8.80 -22.25 -6.23
CA HIS A 475 -8.75 -20.84 -6.63
C HIS A 475 -7.76 -20.63 -7.81
N PRO A 476 -8.06 -19.79 -8.82
CA PRO A 476 -7.19 -19.60 -9.99
C PRO A 476 -5.75 -19.21 -9.65
N GLN A 477 -5.57 -18.37 -8.62
CA GLN A 477 -4.22 -18.00 -8.13
C GLN A 477 -3.49 -19.20 -7.53
N TYR A 478 -4.19 -20.10 -6.84
CA TYR A 478 -3.57 -21.30 -6.30
C TYR A 478 -3.08 -22.21 -7.44
N VAL A 479 -3.87 -22.38 -8.51
CA VAL A 479 -3.44 -23.14 -9.70
C VAL A 479 -2.18 -22.54 -10.31
N ARG A 480 -2.14 -21.22 -10.49
CA ARG A 480 -0.97 -20.52 -11.06
C ARG A 480 0.31 -20.73 -10.26
N HIS A 481 0.22 -20.85 -8.94
CA HIS A 481 1.38 -20.99 -8.06
C HIS A 481 1.76 -22.44 -7.75
N PHE A 482 0.81 -23.37 -7.79
CA PHE A 482 0.97 -24.74 -7.30
C PHE A 482 0.44 -25.81 -8.28
N GLU A 483 0.51 -25.55 -9.59
CA GLU A 483 -0.02 -26.45 -10.62
C GLU A 483 0.50 -27.89 -10.47
N ALA A 484 1.80 -28.08 -10.26
CA ALA A 484 2.39 -29.41 -10.07
C ALA A 484 1.79 -30.19 -8.88
N ARG A 485 1.40 -29.48 -7.81
CA ARG A 485 0.74 -30.11 -6.66
C ARG A 485 -0.68 -30.56 -7.01
N ILE A 486 -1.41 -29.75 -7.79
CA ILE A 486 -2.75 -30.11 -8.26
C ILE A 486 -2.67 -31.31 -9.19
N ASP A 487 -1.70 -31.34 -10.11
CA ASP A 487 -1.53 -32.46 -11.04
C ASP A 487 -1.19 -33.75 -10.30
N ALA A 488 -0.36 -33.68 -9.24
CA ALA A 488 -0.07 -34.83 -8.39
C ALA A 488 -1.32 -35.35 -7.64
N LEU A 489 -2.15 -34.44 -7.11
CA LEU A 489 -3.42 -34.81 -6.48
C LEU A 489 -4.40 -35.40 -7.51
N ALA A 490 -4.50 -34.79 -8.69
CA ALA A 490 -5.37 -35.26 -9.76
C ALA A 490 -4.99 -36.68 -10.20
N GLU A 491 -3.70 -36.98 -10.37
CA GLU A 491 -3.27 -38.34 -10.72
C GLU A 491 -3.53 -39.33 -9.57
N LYS A 492 -3.28 -38.93 -8.30
CA LYS A 492 -3.54 -39.78 -7.13
C LYS A 492 -5.02 -40.19 -7.01
N TYR A 493 -5.95 -39.28 -7.30
CA TYR A 493 -7.39 -39.51 -7.12
C TYR A 493 -8.15 -39.88 -8.41
N LYS A 494 -7.43 -40.04 -9.53
CA LYS A 494 -7.98 -40.34 -10.85
C LYS A 494 -8.76 -41.66 -10.89
N GLU A 495 -8.23 -42.71 -10.25
CA GLU A 495 -8.88 -44.03 -10.20
C GLU A 495 -10.21 -44.02 -9.43
N TYR A 496 -10.38 -43.03 -8.54
CA TYR A 496 -11.61 -42.83 -7.76
C TYR A 496 -12.63 -41.91 -8.46
N GLY A 497 -12.29 -41.39 -9.65
CA GLY A 497 -13.18 -40.51 -10.43
C GLY A 497 -13.34 -39.09 -9.87
N VAL A 498 -12.36 -38.60 -9.10
CA VAL A 498 -12.33 -37.20 -8.63
C VAL A 498 -11.86 -36.29 -9.75
N GLU A 499 -12.62 -35.25 -10.07
CA GLU A 499 -12.29 -34.30 -11.12
C GLU A 499 -11.59 -33.06 -10.55
N PHE A 500 -10.46 -32.66 -11.11
CA PHE A 500 -9.77 -31.41 -10.76
C PHE A 500 -9.93 -30.38 -11.89
N GLN A 501 -10.61 -29.27 -11.58
CA GLN A 501 -10.89 -28.20 -12.54
C GLN A 501 -9.82 -27.11 -12.48
N LYS A 502 -9.10 -26.96 -13.60
CA LYS A 502 -8.11 -25.88 -13.81
C LYS A 502 -8.62 -24.77 -14.74
N ASP A 503 -9.75 -24.98 -15.41
CA ASP A 503 -10.42 -23.97 -16.23
C ASP A 503 -11.58 -23.32 -15.46
N PHE A 504 -11.54 -21.99 -15.40
CA PHE A 504 -12.46 -21.15 -14.65
C PHE A 504 -13.31 -20.24 -15.55
N SER A 505 -13.26 -20.45 -16.87
CA SER A 505 -14.03 -19.69 -17.86
C SER A 505 -15.54 -19.85 -17.70
N SER A 506 -16.00 -20.94 -17.11
CA SER A 506 -17.41 -21.22 -16.85
C SER A 506 -17.68 -21.50 -15.37
N ASN A 507 -18.84 -21.03 -14.88
CA ASN A 507 -19.38 -21.33 -13.55
C ASN A 507 -20.39 -22.49 -13.54
N LYS A 508 -20.61 -23.17 -14.67
CA LYS A 508 -21.61 -24.24 -14.79
C LYS A 508 -21.45 -25.32 -13.71
N THR A 509 -20.21 -25.72 -13.42
CA THR A 509 -19.89 -26.74 -12.43
C THR A 509 -20.18 -26.29 -11.00
N VAL A 510 -20.10 -24.98 -10.74
CA VAL A 510 -20.56 -24.37 -9.48
C VAL A 510 -22.07 -24.53 -9.35
N TYR A 511 -22.85 -24.18 -10.37
CA TYR A 511 -24.32 -24.28 -10.32
C TYR A 511 -24.86 -25.72 -10.24
N MET A 512 -24.16 -26.66 -10.88
CA MET A 512 -24.56 -28.05 -10.96
C MET A 512 -24.28 -28.84 -9.67
N ALA A 513 -23.36 -28.39 -8.82
CA ALA A 513 -23.09 -29.05 -7.55
C ALA A 513 -24.36 -29.10 -6.68
N ASP A 514 -24.61 -30.20 -5.98
CA ASP A 514 -25.67 -30.28 -4.97
C ASP A 514 -25.20 -29.70 -3.64
N LEU A 515 -23.90 -29.78 -3.36
CA LEU A 515 -23.26 -29.25 -2.16
C LEU A 515 -21.94 -28.58 -2.52
N LEU A 516 -21.71 -27.40 -1.95
CA LEU A 516 -20.42 -26.73 -1.97
C LEU A 516 -19.66 -27.01 -0.66
N VAL A 517 -18.38 -27.36 -0.76
CA VAL A 517 -17.46 -27.43 0.37
C VAL A 517 -16.40 -26.35 0.21
N THR A 518 -16.23 -25.50 1.21
CA THR A 518 -15.29 -24.38 1.15
C THR A 518 -14.79 -24.01 2.54
N ASP A 519 -13.90 -23.03 2.63
CA ASP A 519 -13.40 -22.48 3.89
C ASP A 519 -13.87 -21.04 4.08
N TRP A 520 -13.05 -20.03 3.81
CA TRP A 520 -13.34 -18.60 4.02
C TRP A 520 -13.49 -17.86 2.69
N SER A 521 -14.15 -18.50 1.72
CA SER A 521 -14.40 -17.97 0.39
C SER A 521 -15.77 -17.26 0.31
N SER A 522 -15.81 -16.09 -0.33
CA SER A 522 -17.06 -15.35 -0.58
C SER A 522 -18.05 -16.12 -1.46
N ILE A 523 -17.57 -17.06 -2.28
CA ILE A 523 -18.40 -17.91 -3.14
C ILE A 523 -19.43 -18.72 -2.34
N ALA A 524 -19.20 -18.95 -1.03
CA ALA A 524 -20.13 -19.68 -0.17
C ALA A 524 -21.53 -19.08 -0.19
N PHE A 525 -21.62 -17.76 0.06
CA PHE A 525 -22.90 -17.08 0.18
C PHE A 525 -23.49 -16.77 -1.19
N GLU A 526 -22.65 -16.50 -2.19
CA GLU A 526 -23.07 -16.38 -3.59
C GLU A 526 -23.72 -17.68 -4.07
N TYR A 527 -23.09 -18.83 -3.83
CA TYR A 527 -23.63 -20.14 -4.16
C TYR A 527 -24.92 -20.43 -3.40
N ALA A 528 -24.91 -20.28 -2.07
CA ALA A 528 -26.06 -20.63 -1.24
C ALA A 528 -27.29 -19.81 -1.61
N PHE A 529 -27.16 -18.49 -1.74
CA PHE A 529 -28.28 -17.61 -2.02
C PHE A 529 -28.69 -17.59 -3.50
N SER A 530 -27.81 -17.98 -4.43
CA SER A 530 -28.19 -18.08 -5.84
C SER A 530 -28.85 -19.41 -6.19
N THR A 531 -28.37 -20.50 -5.61
CA THR A 531 -28.83 -21.87 -5.94
C THR A 531 -29.82 -22.43 -4.94
N LEU A 532 -29.93 -21.81 -3.75
CA LEU A 532 -30.70 -22.31 -2.60
C LEU A 532 -30.24 -23.68 -2.13
N LYS A 533 -28.92 -23.92 -2.19
CA LYS A 533 -28.26 -25.16 -1.77
C LYS A 533 -27.30 -24.91 -0.61
N PRO A 534 -27.09 -25.90 0.27
CA PRO A 534 -26.28 -25.71 1.45
C PRO A 534 -24.78 -25.68 1.17
N VAL A 535 -24.01 -25.26 2.18
CA VAL A 535 -22.55 -25.22 2.15
C VAL A 535 -21.97 -25.98 3.33
N LEU A 536 -20.91 -26.76 3.09
CA LEU A 536 -20.08 -27.33 4.13
C LEU A 536 -18.83 -26.47 4.30
N PHE A 537 -18.60 -26.00 5.51
CA PHE A 537 -17.47 -25.13 5.82
C PHE A 537 -16.37 -25.90 6.56
N ILE A 538 -15.13 -25.70 6.15
CA ILE A 538 -13.96 -26.17 6.89
C ILE A 538 -13.37 -25.00 7.67
N ASN A 539 -13.18 -25.18 8.97
CA ASN A 539 -12.58 -24.17 9.86
C ASN A 539 -11.05 -24.17 9.75
N THR A 540 -10.55 -23.88 8.55
CA THR A 540 -9.15 -23.49 8.37
C THR A 540 -8.89 -22.13 9.06
N PRO A 541 -7.63 -21.70 9.23
CA PRO A 541 -7.33 -20.37 9.77
C PRO A 541 -8.14 -19.28 9.06
N MET A 542 -8.80 -18.43 9.84
CA MET A 542 -9.73 -17.44 9.31
C MET A 542 -9.03 -16.39 8.46
N LYS A 543 -9.67 -16.03 7.35
CA LYS A 543 -9.23 -14.93 6.48
C LYS A 543 -9.49 -13.58 7.16
N VAL A 544 -8.49 -13.05 7.85
CA VAL A 544 -8.58 -11.75 8.53
C VAL A 544 -7.64 -10.75 7.87
N VAL A 545 -8.20 -9.66 7.34
CA VAL A 545 -7.42 -8.53 6.78
C VAL A 545 -7.31 -7.40 7.79
N ASN A 546 -8.33 -7.20 8.63
CA ASN A 546 -8.35 -6.22 9.69
C ASN A 546 -8.70 -6.86 11.03
N GLU A 547 -7.71 -7.07 11.90
CA GLU A 547 -7.89 -7.66 13.24
C GLU A 547 -8.82 -6.85 14.16
N GLU A 548 -8.97 -5.55 13.88
CA GLU A 548 -9.86 -4.68 14.64
C GLU A 548 -11.33 -4.92 14.32
N TYR A 549 -11.68 -5.91 13.49
CA TYR A 549 -13.09 -6.25 13.29
C TYR A 549 -13.81 -6.60 14.61
N LYS A 550 -13.05 -7.14 15.57
CA LYS A 550 -13.49 -7.50 16.94
C LYS A 550 -13.88 -6.31 17.80
N GLU A 551 -13.54 -5.10 17.35
CA GLU A 551 -13.86 -3.86 18.05
C GLU A 551 -15.32 -3.44 17.89
N LEU A 552 -16.03 -3.98 16.91
CA LEU A 552 -17.46 -3.76 16.71
C LEU A 552 -18.27 -4.85 17.41
N THR A 553 -19.47 -4.47 17.84
CA THR A 553 -20.47 -5.40 18.39
C THR A 553 -21.20 -6.15 17.28
N THR A 554 -21.30 -5.56 16.07
CA THR A 554 -21.82 -6.24 14.89
C THR A 554 -20.89 -7.39 14.49
N VAL A 555 -21.43 -8.61 14.54
CA VAL A 555 -20.72 -9.80 14.07
C VAL A 555 -20.67 -9.80 12.54
N PRO A 556 -19.47 -9.96 11.93
CA PRO A 556 -19.32 -10.14 10.49
C PRO A 556 -20.24 -11.22 9.93
N ILE A 557 -20.86 -10.94 8.79
CA ILE A 557 -21.71 -11.92 8.07
C ILE A 557 -20.95 -13.21 7.74
N ASP A 558 -19.66 -13.10 7.45
CA ASP A 558 -18.72 -14.20 7.20
C ASP A 558 -18.67 -15.22 8.34
N ILE A 559 -18.89 -14.77 9.57
CA ILE A 559 -18.87 -15.60 10.78
C ILE A 559 -20.28 -16.08 11.10
N GLU A 560 -21.25 -15.15 11.13
CA GLU A 560 -22.61 -15.43 11.58
C GLU A 560 -23.36 -16.42 10.68
N LEU A 561 -23.11 -16.38 9.37
CA LEU A 561 -23.96 -17.07 8.41
C LEU A 561 -23.53 -18.53 8.16
N ARG A 562 -22.29 -18.92 8.50
CA ARG A 562 -21.72 -20.25 8.19
C ARG A 562 -22.60 -21.40 8.67
N ASP A 563 -22.96 -21.41 9.94
CA ASP A 563 -23.77 -22.47 10.56
C ASP A 563 -25.28 -22.29 10.35
N LYS A 564 -25.69 -21.27 9.57
CA LYS A 564 -27.09 -21.04 9.17
C LYS A 564 -27.35 -21.57 7.76
N VAL A 565 -26.46 -21.26 6.81
CA VAL A 565 -26.55 -21.79 5.43
C VAL A 565 -25.87 -23.15 5.28
N GLY A 566 -25.30 -23.68 6.37
CA GLY A 566 -24.40 -24.80 6.31
C GLY A 566 -24.04 -25.41 7.66
N ILE A 567 -23.00 -26.24 7.63
CA ILE A 567 -22.35 -26.83 8.81
C ILE A 567 -20.86 -26.50 8.73
N SER A 568 -20.23 -26.14 9.86
CA SER A 568 -18.79 -25.99 9.97
C SER A 568 -18.12 -27.19 10.66
N ILE A 569 -17.01 -27.69 10.10
CA ILE A 569 -16.20 -28.75 10.70
C ILE A 569 -14.75 -28.32 10.89
N ASP A 570 -14.14 -28.77 11.98
CA ASP A 570 -12.73 -28.51 12.25
C ASP A 570 -11.83 -29.49 11.47
N PRO A 571 -10.65 -29.06 10.98
CA PRO A 571 -9.76 -29.94 10.22
C PRO A 571 -9.41 -31.26 10.93
N GLN A 572 -9.31 -31.25 12.28
CA GLN A 572 -8.97 -32.47 13.03
C GLN A 572 -10.09 -33.52 13.04
N LYS A 573 -11.33 -33.14 12.68
CA LYS A 573 -12.50 -34.02 12.72
C LYS A 573 -12.96 -34.49 11.34
N ILE A 574 -12.26 -34.10 10.27
CA ILE A 574 -12.63 -34.42 8.89
C ILE A 574 -12.85 -35.92 8.70
N LEU A 575 -11.91 -36.75 9.16
CA LEU A 575 -11.98 -38.21 8.99
C LEU A 575 -13.24 -38.84 9.61
N THR A 576 -13.84 -38.21 10.62
CA THR A 576 -15.02 -38.72 11.33
C THR A 576 -16.31 -38.01 10.97
N GLU A 577 -16.26 -36.72 10.61
CA GLU A 577 -17.45 -35.87 10.49
C GLU A 577 -17.78 -35.44 9.06
N ILE A 578 -16.87 -35.56 8.09
CA ILE A 578 -17.11 -35.06 6.71
C ILE A 578 -18.31 -35.75 6.05
N VAL A 579 -18.37 -37.09 6.07
CA VAL A 579 -19.46 -37.85 5.43
C VAL A 579 -20.80 -37.61 6.14
N PRO A 580 -20.90 -37.73 7.49
CA PRO A 580 -22.14 -37.39 8.19
C PRO A 580 -22.62 -35.96 7.96
N ALA A 581 -21.70 -34.99 7.84
CA ALA A 581 -22.05 -33.60 7.55
C ALA A 581 -22.60 -33.43 6.12
N VAL A 582 -21.96 -34.05 5.12
CA VAL A 582 -22.44 -34.06 3.73
C VAL A 582 -23.84 -34.68 3.64
N ASP A 583 -24.06 -35.84 4.27
CA ASP A 583 -25.35 -36.52 4.28
C ASP A 583 -26.43 -35.63 4.91
N ARG A 584 -26.12 -35.00 6.05
CA ARG A 584 -27.06 -34.10 6.72
C ARG A 584 -27.38 -32.88 5.86
N LEU A 585 -26.40 -32.27 5.21
CA LEU A 585 -26.64 -31.10 4.35
C LEU A 585 -27.49 -31.48 3.14
N LEU A 586 -27.27 -32.64 2.52
CA LEU A 586 -27.99 -33.05 1.32
C LEU A 586 -29.42 -33.55 1.56
N PHE A 587 -29.71 -34.11 2.74
CA PHE A 587 -30.96 -34.85 2.96
C PHE A 587 -31.80 -34.36 4.15
N ASN A 588 -31.32 -33.42 4.98
CA ASN A 588 -32.08 -32.90 6.11
C ASN A 588 -32.92 -31.67 5.72
N GLU A 589 -34.16 -31.60 6.20
CA GLU A 589 -35.10 -30.49 5.94
C GLU A 589 -34.60 -29.12 6.44
N GLN A 590 -33.71 -29.09 7.45
CA GLN A 590 -33.09 -27.86 7.94
C GLN A 590 -32.39 -27.05 6.84
N PHE A 591 -31.86 -27.74 5.82
CA PHE A 591 -31.12 -27.15 4.71
C PHE A 591 -31.88 -27.21 3.38
N ALA A 592 -33.20 -27.39 3.45
CA ALA A 592 -34.06 -27.36 2.27
C ALA A 592 -34.02 -25.99 1.58
N PRO A 593 -34.31 -25.92 0.26
CA PRO A 593 -34.28 -24.67 -0.50
C PRO A 593 -35.12 -23.54 0.11
N GLU A 594 -36.24 -23.86 0.75
CA GLU A 594 -37.13 -22.91 1.42
C GLU A 594 -36.46 -22.23 2.62
N ALA A 595 -35.71 -22.99 3.44
CA ALA A 595 -34.97 -22.46 4.59
C ALA A 595 -33.85 -21.51 4.13
N ILE A 596 -33.11 -21.88 3.08
CA ILE A 596 -32.06 -21.02 2.52
C ILE A 596 -32.67 -19.77 1.86
N ARG A 597 -33.86 -19.88 1.26
CA ARG A 597 -34.59 -18.73 0.70
C ARG A 597 -35.03 -17.75 1.77
N GLU A 598 -35.48 -18.23 2.93
CA GLU A 598 -35.81 -17.37 4.08
C GLU A 598 -34.58 -16.60 4.56
N LEU A 599 -33.44 -17.29 4.70
CA LEU A 599 -32.16 -16.65 5.02
C LEU A 599 -31.74 -15.62 3.96
N LYS A 600 -31.88 -15.93 2.66
CA LYS A 600 -31.60 -14.98 1.58
C LYS A 600 -32.42 -13.70 1.76
N ASN A 601 -33.72 -13.82 2.00
CA ASN A 601 -34.62 -12.67 2.17
C ASN A 601 -34.31 -11.85 3.43
N GLN A 602 -33.75 -12.49 4.46
CA GLN A 602 -33.32 -11.81 5.69
C GLN A 602 -32.00 -11.08 5.53
N TYR A 603 -31.04 -11.66 4.81
CA TYR A 603 -29.66 -11.17 4.76
C TYR A 603 -29.31 -10.38 3.50
N ILE A 604 -30.11 -10.46 2.43
CA ILE A 604 -29.85 -9.76 1.17
C ILE A 604 -30.98 -8.78 0.89
N TYR A 605 -30.63 -7.52 0.64
CA TYR A 605 -31.59 -6.52 0.20
C TYR A 605 -32.02 -6.77 -1.24
N HIS A 606 -33.30 -6.53 -1.53
CA HIS A 606 -33.86 -6.46 -2.88
C HIS A 606 -33.36 -7.56 -3.84
N PRO A 607 -33.46 -8.86 -3.48
CA PRO A 607 -33.02 -9.93 -4.35
C PRO A 607 -33.75 -9.85 -5.71
N MET A 608 -33.00 -10.02 -6.80
CA MET A 608 -33.44 -9.85 -8.19
C MET A 608 -33.75 -8.42 -8.62
N GLU A 609 -33.54 -7.41 -7.78
CA GLU A 609 -33.81 -5.99 -8.08
C GLU A 609 -32.56 -5.09 -7.98
N SER A 610 -31.34 -5.63 -7.84
CA SER A 610 -30.11 -4.84 -7.66
C SER A 610 -29.89 -3.80 -8.78
N GLY A 611 -30.20 -4.14 -10.03
CA GLY A 611 -30.09 -3.20 -11.16
C GLY A 611 -31.02 -2.00 -11.03
N LYS A 612 -32.29 -2.26 -10.69
CA LYS A 612 -33.34 -1.24 -10.50
C LYS A 612 -33.00 -0.30 -9.34
N VAL A 613 -32.66 -0.85 -8.18
CA VAL A 613 -32.37 -0.08 -6.97
C VAL A 613 -31.10 0.76 -7.15
N GLY A 614 -30.02 0.16 -7.66
CA GLY A 614 -28.75 0.86 -7.87
C GLY A 614 -28.86 1.97 -8.93
N ALA A 615 -29.53 1.70 -10.05
CA ALA A 615 -29.75 2.70 -11.09
C ALA A 615 -30.65 3.85 -10.59
N GLN A 616 -31.72 3.53 -9.86
CA GLN A 616 -32.62 4.53 -9.29
C GLN A 616 -31.85 5.54 -8.42
N TYR A 617 -31.04 5.06 -7.48
CA TYR A 617 -30.22 5.92 -6.63
C TYR A 617 -29.32 6.87 -7.45
N LEU A 618 -28.57 6.33 -8.40
CA LEU A 618 -27.62 7.11 -9.21
C LEU A 618 -28.34 8.15 -10.08
N ILE A 619 -29.47 7.80 -10.67
CA ILE A 619 -30.30 8.72 -11.48
C ILE A 619 -30.83 9.85 -10.59
N GLU A 620 -31.37 9.53 -9.41
CA GLU A 620 -31.88 10.54 -8.47
C GLU A 620 -30.78 11.53 -8.04
N GLN A 621 -29.57 11.05 -7.75
CA GLN A 621 -28.43 11.90 -7.42
C GLN A 621 -28.04 12.83 -8.58
N LEU A 622 -28.07 12.34 -9.83
CA LEU A 622 -27.80 13.17 -11.01
C LEU A 622 -28.89 14.24 -11.24
N VAL A 623 -30.16 13.91 -11.01
CA VAL A 623 -31.28 14.86 -11.09
C VAL A 623 -31.14 15.95 -10.02
N GLU A 624 -30.86 15.57 -8.77
CA GLU A 624 -30.69 16.54 -7.67
C GLU A 624 -29.54 17.52 -7.94
N ARG A 625 -28.42 17.01 -8.47
CA ARG A 625 -27.25 17.83 -8.84
C ARG A 625 -27.55 18.79 -9.99
N THR A 626 -28.40 18.39 -10.94
CA THR A 626 -28.80 19.26 -12.05
C THR A 626 -29.68 20.40 -11.54
N LYS A 627 -30.67 20.13 -10.67
CA LYS A 627 -31.50 21.16 -10.04
C LYS A 627 -30.67 22.18 -9.25
N LYS A 628 -29.68 21.72 -8.48
CA LYS A 628 -28.77 22.61 -7.72
C LYS A 628 -27.93 23.53 -8.60
N LYS A 629 -27.60 23.11 -9.83
CA LYS A 629 -26.86 23.94 -10.81
C LYS A 629 -27.75 24.99 -11.47
N GLU A 630 -29.05 24.72 -11.63
CA GLU A 630 -30.00 25.69 -12.19
C GLU A 630 -30.42 26.78 -11.19
N HIS A 631 -30.22 26.56 -9.89
CA HIS A 631 -30.56 27.50 -8.81
C HIS A 631 -29.34 28.31 -8.29
N LYS A 632 -28.14 28.06 -8.82
CA LYS A 632 -26.92 28.83 -8.56
C LYS A 632 -26.60 29.67 -9.78
#